data_AF-B7ARR9-F1
#
_entry.id   AF-B7ARR9-F1
#
_cell.length_a   1.000
_cell.length_b   1.000
_cell.length_c   1.000
_cell.angle_alpha   90.00
_cell.angle_beta   90.00
_cell.angle_gamma   90.00
#
_symmetry.space_group_name_H-M   'P 1'
#
loop_
_entity.id
_entity.type
_entity.pdbx_description
1 polymer ?
#
loop_
_entity_poly.entity_id
_entity_poly.type
_entity_poly.pdbx_seq_one_letter_code
_entity_poly.pdbx_strand_id
1 'polypeptide(L)'
;MKKLKTDYVDLLLIHQPFGDYYGTYRAMEEAYKAGKARAIGVSNFYPDRYIDIAHFAEVVPAVNQVETHVFQQQKVAREYLAKHNTQIMSWGPFAE
;
A
#
# COMPACT_ATOMS: atom_id res chain seq x y z
N MET A 1 -4.03 9.47 14.21
CA MET A 1 -3.21 9.86 15.36
C MET A 1 -4.01 10.03 16.65
N LYS A 2 -4.84 11.08 16.82
CA LYS A 2 -5.60 11.33 18.06
C LYS A 2 -6.30 10.10 18.67
N LYS A 3 -7.02 9.30 17.86
CA LYS A 3 -7.69 8.07 18.31
C LYS A 3 -6.72 6.97 18.74
N LEU A 4 -5.59 6.83 18.05
CA LEU A 4 -4.53 5.86 18.37
C LEU A 4 -3.60 6.34 19.49
N LYS A 5 -3.73 7.61 19.95
CA LYS A 5 -2.90 8.22 21.01
C LYS A 5 -1.39 8.09 20.77
N THR A 6 -0.98 8.29 19.52
CA THR A 6 0.41 8.27 19.07
C THR A 6 0.65 9.43 18.10
N ASP A 7 1.91 9.88 18.03
CA ASP A 7 2.37 10.93 17.12
C ASP A 7 2.82 10.37 15.75
N TYR A 8 3.03 9.06 15.65
CA TYR A 8 3.39 8.36 14.41
C TYR A 8 2.67 7.02 14.26
N VAL A 9 2.67 6.48 13.03
CA VAL A 9 2.33 5.07 12.75
C VAL A 9 3.48 4.40 12.01
N ASP A 10 3.66 3.10 12.22
CA ASP A 10 4.68 2.36 11.48
C ASP A 10 4.31 2.24 9.99
N LEU A 11 3.03 2.06 9.67
CA LEU A 11 2.54 1.91 8.29
C LEU A 11 1.21 2.66 8.09
N LEU A 12 1.14 3.44 7.02
CA LEU A 12 -0.09 4.10 6.55
C LEU A 12 -0.44 3.62 5.13
N LEU A 13 -1.69 3.22 4.90
CA LEU A 13 -2.14 2.65 3.63
C LEU A 13 -3.29 3.47 3.04
N ILE A 14 -3.29 3.66 1.72
CA ILE A 14 -4.52 3.92 0.97
C ILE A 14 -5.35 2.64 0.99
N HIS A 15 -6.57 2.69 1.53
CA HIS A 15 -7.37 1.48 1.72
C HIS A 15 -7.97 0.92 0.41
N GLN A 16 -8.37 1.79 -0.52
CA GLN A 16 -8.98 1.41 -1.79
C GLN A 16 -8.47 2.28 -2.94
N PRO A 17 -8.33 1.75 -4.17
CA PRO A 17 -7.87 2.50 -5.35
C PRO A 17 -9.00 3.37 -5.96
N PHE A 18 -9.71 4.13 -5.14
CA PHE A 18 -10.84 4.98 -5.57
C PHE A 18 -10.54 6.45 -5.31
N GLY A 19 -11.12 7.31 -6.16
CA GLY A 19 -10.93 8.76 -6.07
C GLY A 19 -9.52 9.20 -6.44
N ASP A 20 -9.09 10.32 -5.87
CA ASP A 20 -7.75 10.89 -6.10
C ASP A 20 -6.69 10.18 -5.23
N TYR A 21 -6.38 8.94 -5.58
CA TYR A 21 -5.31 8.20 -4.90
C TYR A 21 -3.93 8.80 -5.16
N TYR A 22 -3.73 9.54 -6.25
CA TYR A 22 -2.49 10.28 -6.52
C TYR A 22 -2.25 11.42 -5.53
N GLY A 23 -3.24 12.30 -5.36
CA GLY A 23 -3.20 13.38 -4.37
C GLY A 23 -3.11 12.83 -2.96
N THR A 24 -3.84 11.76 -2.67
CA THR A 24 -3.75 11.06 -1.39
C THR A 24 -2.33 10.53 -1.14
N TYR A 25 -1.71 9.88 -2.13
CA TYR A 25 -0.38 9.31 -1.98
C TYR A 25 0.69 10.41 -1.83
N ARG A 26 0.58 11.53 -2.56
CA ARG A 26 1.45 12.71 -2.36
C ARG A 26 1.37 13.24 -0.92
N ALA A 27 0.16 13.36 -0.36
CA ALA A 27 0.00 13.77 1.03
C ALA A 27 0.58 12.73 2.02
N MET A 28 0.55 11.44 1.66
CA MET A 28 1.21 10.39 2.44
C MET A 28 2.74 10.50 2.36
N GLU A 29 3.32 10.85 1.21
CA GLU A 29 4.76 11.14 1.06
C GLU A 29 5.19 12.31 1.94
N GLU A 30 4.40 13.39 2.01
CA GLU A 30 4.64 14.49 2.94
C GLU A 30 4.59 14.02 4.40
N ALA A 31 3.61 13.19 4.76
CA ALA A 31 3.51 12.62 6.11
C ALA A 31 4.69 11.70 6.45
N TYR A 32 5.17 10.91 5.49
CA TYR A 32 6.36 10.08 5.61
C TYR A 32 7.62 10.93 5.84
N LYS A 33 7.85 11.95 4.99
CA LYS A 33 8.98 12.88 5.12
C LYS A 33 8.95 13.67 6.42
N ALA A 34 7.76 13.97 6.95
CA ALA A 34 7.58 14.62 8.25
C ALA A 34 7.69 13.67 9.45
N GLY A 35 7.99 12.38 9.25
CA GLY A 35 8.14 11.39 10.32
C GLY A 35 6.84 10.92 10.97
N LYS A 36 5.68 11.28 10.41
CA LYS A 36 4.36 10.87 10.93
C LYS A 36 3.98 9.43 10.52
N ALA A 37 4.59 8.92 9.46
CA ALA A 37 4.50 7.51 9.07
C ALA A 37 5.91 6.98 8.80
N ARG A 38 6.26 5.79 9.31
CA ARG A 38 7.58 5.18 9.05
C ARG A 38 7.65 4.43 7.72
N ALA A 39 6.49 4.06 7.19
CA ALA A 39 6.31 3.49 5.86
C ALA A 39 4.93 3.88 5.32
N ILE A 40 4.83 3.97 4.00
CA ILE A 40 3.58 4.24 3.29
C ILE A 40 3.36 3.18 2.23
N GLY A 41 2.09 2.88 1.94
CA GLY A 41 1.74 1.86 0.97
C GLY A 41 0.28 1.95 0.55
N VAL A 42 -0.20 0.87 -0.05
CA VAL A 42 -1.55 0.77 -0.61
C VAL A 42 -2.22 -0.54 -0.21
N SER A 43 -3.53 -0.64 -0.44
CA SER A 43 -4.34 -1.82 -0.21
C SER A 43 -5.35 -1.97 -1.34
N ASN A 44 -5.55 -3.21 -1.81
CA ASN A 44 -6.45 -3.55 -2.91
C ASN A 44 -6.06 -2.98 -4.28
N PHE A 45 -4.76 -2.71 -4.50
CA PHE A 45 -4.28 -2.26 -5.81
C PHE A 45 -3.90 -3.46 -6.65
N TYR A 46 -4.69 -3.75 -7.69
CA TYR A 46 -4.36 -4.75 -8.71
C TYR A 46 -3.15 -4.31 -9.55
N PRO A 47 -2.51 -5.21 -10.32
CA PRO A 47 -1.25 -4.93 -11.00
C PRO A 47 -1.25 -3.66 -11.86
N ASP A 48 -2.33 -3.38 -12.58
CA ASP A 48 -2.49 -2.17 -13.39
C ASP A 48 -2.42 -0.90 -12.53
N ARG A 49 -3.20 -0.83 -11.46
CA ARG A 49 -3.24 0.32 -10.55
C ARG A 49 -1.98 0.46 -9.71
N TYR A 50 -1.38 -0.68 -9.34
CA TYR A 50 -0.13 -0.69 -8.61
C TYR A 50 1.02 -0.14 -9.47
N ILE A 51 1.16 -0.59 -10.72
CA ILE A 51 2.20 -0.09 -11.64
C ILE A 51 2.01 1.40 -11.89
N ASP A 52 0.77 1.83 -12.09
CA ASP A 52 0.40 3.24 -12.26
C ASP A 52 0.93 4.10 -11.10
N ILE A 53 0.58 3.78 -9.85
CA ILE A 53 1.07 4.57 -8.70
C ILE A 53 2.56 4.42 -8.45
N ALA A 54 3.14 3.22 -8.63
CA ALA A 54 4.57 2.98 -8.42
C ALA A 54 5.44 3.72 -9.45
N HIS A 55 4.91 4.01 -10.64
CA HIS A 55 5.61 4.77 -11.67
C HIS A 55 5.71 6.27 -11.36
N PHE A 56 4.68 6.84 -10.73
CA PHE A 56 4.59 8.29 -10.50
C PHE A 56 4.89 8.72 -9.06
N ALA A 57 4.91 7.80 -8.11
CA ALA A 57 5.29 8.08 -6.72
C ALA A 57 6.80 8.36 -6.61
N GLU A 58 7.18 9.32 -5.77
CA GLU A 58 8.57 9.52 -5.37
C GLU A 58 9.02 8.40 -4.41
N VAL A 59 8.12 7.98 -3.52
CA VAL A 59 8.34 6.88 -2.57
C VAL A 59 7.52 5.68 -3.00
N VAL A 60 8.17 4.67 -3.57
CA VAL A 60 7.52 3.41 -3.98
C VAL A 60 6.76 2.80 -2.79
N PRO A 61 5.51 2.34 -2.97
CA PRO A 61 4.74 1.70 -1.90
C PRO A 61 5.54 0.60 -1.21
N ALA A 62 5.75 0.70 0.10
CA ALA A 62 6.47 -0.33 0.85
C ALA A 62 5.65 -1.62 0.94
N VAL A 63 4.32 -1.49 0.99
CA VAL A 63 3.36 -2.59 1.10
C VAL A 63 2.21 -2.42 0.11
N ASN A 64 1.75 -3.52 -0.46
CA ASN A 64 0.42 -3.65 -1.04
C ASN A 64 -0.36 -4.72 -0.27
N GLN A 65 -1.37 -4.31 0.50
CA GLN A 65 -2.22 -5.24 1.24
C GLN A 65 -3.34 -5.78 0.34
N VAL A 66 -3.37 -7.08 0.06
CA VAL A 66 -4.32 -7.67 -0.90
C VAL A 66 -4.86 -9.00 -0.40
N GLU A 67 -6.06 -9.37 -0.88
CA GLU A 67 -6.67 -10.66 -0.62
C GLU A 67 -5.71 -11.75 -1.07
N THR A 68 -5.21 -12.55 -0.13
CA THR A 68 -4.28 -13.63 -0.49
C THR A 68 -4.57 -14.86 0.35
N HIS A 69 -4.96 -15.95 -0.29
CA HIS A 69 -5.25 -17.21 0.38
C HIS A 69 -5.02 -18.36 -0.61
N VAL A 70 -5.26 -19.59 -0.16
CA VAL A 70 -4.98 -20.80 -0.98
C VAL A 70 -5.74 -20.80 -2.32
N PHE A 71 -6.92 -20.17 -2.38
CA PHE A 71 -7.74 -20.05 -3.59
C PHE A 71 -7.43 -18.81 -4.45
N GLN A 72 -6.79 -17.78 -3.86
CA GLN A 72 -6.36 -16.57 -4.56
C GLN A 72 -4.94 -16.20 -4.13
N GLN A 73 -3.94 -16.73 -4.83
CA GLN A 73 -2.53 -16.62 -4.42
C GLN A 73 -1.81 -15.37 -4.94
N GLN A 74 -2.53 -14.50 -5.66
CA GLN A 74 -2.00 -13.24 -6.19
C GLN A 74 -0.76 -13.42 -7.08
N LYS A 75 -0.71 -14.49 -7.89
CA LYS A 75 0.47 -14.90 -8.68
C LYS A 75 1.03 -13.75 -9.53
N VAL A 76 0.18 -13.08 -10.28
CA VAL A 76 0.56 -11.95 -11.14
C VAL A 76 1.00 -10.74 -10.32
N ALA A 77 0.24 -10.37 -9.28
CA ALA A 77 0.62 -9.24 -8.43
C ALA A 77 1.96 -9.46 -7.73
N ARG A 78 2.26 -10.68 -7.25
CA ARG A 78 3.55 -11.04 -6.64
C ARG A 78 4.73 -10.71 -7.55
N GLU A 79 4.63 -10.99 -8.84
CA GLU A 79 5.70 -10.71 -9.80
C GLU A 79 5.95 -9.21 -9.96
N TYR A 80 4.91 -8.40 -10.07
CA TYR A 80 5.06 -6.95 -10.24
C TYR A 80 5.50 -6.24 -8.96
N LEU A 81 4.98 -6.66 -7.81
CA LEU A 81 5.35 -6.11 -6.51
C LEU A 81 6.83 -6.41 -6.19
N ALA A 82 7.30 -7.63 -6.48
CA ALA A 82 8.70 -8.01 -6.28
C ALA A 82 9.67 -7.15 -7.10
N LYS A 83 9.32 -6.76 -8.33
CA LYS A 83 10.16 -5.90 -9.20
C LYS A 83 10.42 -4.50 -8.60
N HIS A 84 9.55 -4.06 -7.70
CA HIS A 84 9.60 -2.74 -7.07
C HIS A 84 9.95 -2.82 -5.59
N ASN A 85 10.33 -4.00 -5.08
CA ASN A 85 10.57 -4.25 -3.65
C ASN A 85 9.35 -3.93 -2.75
N THR A 86 8.13 -4.05 -3.27
CA THR A 86 6.91 -3.90 -2.49
C THR A 86 6.51 -5.23 -1.87
N GLN A 87 6.25 -5.22 -0.55
CA GLN A 87 5.84 -6.40 0.19
C GLN A 87 4.33 -6.65 0.04
N ILE A 88 3.93 -7.89 -0.24
CA ILE A 88 2.53 -8.29 -0.08
C ILE A 88 2.21 -8.43 1.41
N MET A 89 1.10 -7.83 1.84
CA MET A 89 0.47 -8.12 3.11
C MET A 89 -0.89 -8.77 2.88
N SER A 90 -1.06 -10.00 3.36
CA SER A 90 -2.31 -10.73 3.18
C SER A 90 -3.43 -10.12 4.01
N TRP A 91 -4.59 -9.89 3.41
CA TRP A 91 -5.86 -9.92 4.15
C TRP A 91 -6.69 -11.13 3.70
N GLY A 92 -7.68 -11.51 4.50
CA GLY A 92 -8.54 -12.67 4.24
C GLY A 92 -7.77 -13.98 4.01
N PRO A 93 -6.74 -14.31 4.83
CA PRO A 93 -5.89 -15.48 4.57
C PRO A 93 -6.64 -16.82 4.60
N PHE A 94 -7.84 -16.84 5.17
CA PHE A 94 -8.74 -18.00 5.22
C PHE A 94 -9.98 -17.86 4.32
N ALA A 95 -9.97 -16.90 3.37
CA ALA A 95 -11.10 -16.58 2.49
C ALA A 95 -12.37 -16.09 3.23
N GLU A 96 -12.17 -15.25 4.25
CA GLU A 96 -13.21 -14.54 5.04
C GLU A 96 -12.88 -13.04 5.16
#